data_AF-A0A4Q5VAB6-F1
#
_entry.id   AF-A0A4Q5VAB6-F1
#
_cell.length_a   1.000
_cell.length_b   1.000
_cell.length_c   1.000
_cell.angle_alpha   90.00
_cell.angle_beta   90.00
_cell.angle_gamma   90.00
#
_symmetry.space_group_name_H-M   'P 1'
#
loop_
_entity.id
_entity.type
_entity.pdbx_description
1 polymer ?
#
loop_
_entity_poly.entity_id
_entity_poly.type
_entity_poly.pdbx_seq_one_letter_code
_entity_poly.pdbx_strand_id
1 'polypeptide(L)' 'MYYFGELGYEDDGEFSSQTQAEHAALESSLEKGTVAISIWDEFDEVIAVAIDGEIFDKRKD' A
#
# COMPACT_ATOMS: atom_id res chain seq x y z
N MET A 1 5.96 -4.74 -11.01
CA MET A 1 5.05 -3.58 -10.83
C MET A 1 4.52 -3.58 -9.40
N TYR A 2 4.03 -2.44 -8.91
CA TYR A 2 3.48 -2.32 -7.57
C TYR A 2 2.16 -1.58 -7.61
N TYR A 3 1.28 -1.91 -6.69
CA TYR A 3 -0.10 -1.42 -6.65
C TYR A 3 -0.42 -0.97 -5.23
N PHE A 4 -1.33 -0.01 -5.06
CA PHE A 4 -1.88 0.28 -3.74
C PHE A 4 -3.38 0.52 -3.82
N GLY A 5 -4.07 0.21 -2.72
CA GLY A 5 -5.50 0.42 -2.63
C GLY A 5 -6.01 0.11 -1.24
N GLU A 6 -7.23 0.54 -0.97
CA GLU A 6 -7.90 0.19 0.27
C GLU A 6 -8.04 -1.33 0.40
N LEU A 7 -7.70 -1.86 1.56
CA LEU A 7 -7.69 -3.30 1.79
C LEU A 7 -9.11 -3.86 1.62
N GLY A 8 -9.29 -4.69 0.59
CA GLY A 8 -10.60 -5.28 0.22
C GLY A 8 -11.33 -4.58 -0.93
N TYR A 9 -10.75 -3.53 -1.54
CA TYR A 9 -11.25 -2.83 -2.72
C TYR A 9 -10.25 -2.88 -3.89
N GLU A 10 -10.72 -2.58 -5.11
CA GLU A 10 -9.88 -2.55 -6.32
C GLU A 10 -8.83 -1.43 -6.28
N ASP A 11 -7.75 -1.63 -7.04
CA ASP A 11 -6.53 -0.81 -7.09
C ASP A 11 -6.81 0.70 -7.31
N ASP A 12 -6.20 1.54 -6.47
CA ASP A 12 -6.23 3.01 -6.61
C ASP A 12 -5.07 3.50 -7.53
N GLY A 13 -4.02 2.70 -7.79
CA GLY A 13 -3.01 3.05 -8.78
C GLY A 13 -1.82 2.09 -8.97
N GLU A 14 -1.26 2.13 -10.19
CA GLU A 14 -0.09 1.35 -10.63
C GLU A 14 1.23 2.15 -10.55
N PHE A 15 2.28 1.53 -10.01
CA PHE A 15 3.59 2.12 -9.75
C PHE A 15 4.75 1.29 -10.27
N SER A 16 5.79 1.99 -10.73
CA SER A 16 7.01 1.37 -11.27
C SER A 16 7.97 0.83 -10.19
N SER A 17 7.78 1.24 -8.93
CA SER A 17 8.63 0.84 -7.81
C SER A 17 7.85 0.77 -6.50
N GLN A 18 8.32 -0.08 -5.59
CA GLN A 18 7.74 -0.27 -4.28
C GLN A 18 7.71 1.03 -3.49
N THR A 19 8.81 1.78 -3.48
CA THR A 19 8.93 3.02 -2.72
C THR A 19 7.91 4.07 -3.16
N GLN A 20 7.53 4.10 -4.44
CA GLN A 20 6.47 4.98 -4.90
C GLN A 20 5.09 4.53 -4.41
N ALA A 21 4.80 3.22 -4.48
CA ALA A 21 3.56 2.67 -3.95
C ALA A 21 3.44 2.87 -2.43
N GLU A 22 4.53 2.71 -1.69
CA GLU A 22 4.60 3.00 -0.25
C GLU A 22 4.32 4.47 0.07
N HIS A 23 4.92 5.40 -0.69
CA HIS A 23 4.67 6.83 -0.49
C HIS A 23 3.21 7.19 -0.74
N ALA A 24 2.63 6.69 -1.84
CA ALA A 24 1.23 6.92 -2.17
C ALA A 24 0.28 6.29 -1.12
N ALA A 25 0.59 5.07 -0.66
CA ALA A 25 -0.18 4.41 0.39
C ALA A 25 -0.11 5.16 1.73
N LEU A 26 1.06 5.72 2.09
CA LEU A 26 1.23 6.57 3.26
C LEU A 26 0.37 7.83 3.19
N GLU A 27 0.47 8.58 2.08
CA GLU A 27 -0.34 9.78 1.85
C GLU A 27 -1.84 9.45 1.93
N SER A 28 -2.26 8.37 1.26
CA SER A 28 -3.66 7.92 1.27
C SER A 28 -4.13 7.51 2.67
N SER A 29 -3.29 6.81 3.45
CA SER A 29 -3.63 6.43 4.82
C SER A 29 -3.81 7.67 5.72
N LEU A 30 -2.99 8.71 5.53
CA LEU A 30 -3.11 9.96 6.29
C LEU A 30 -4.36 10.77 5.88
N GLU A 31 -4.69 10.80 4.58
CA GLU A 31 -5.87 11.51 4.07
C GLU A 31 -7.19 10.81 4.43
N LYS A 32 -7.23 9.47 4.32
CA LYS A 32 -8.43 8.65 4.59
C LYS A 32 -8.57 8.29 6.09
N GLY A 33 -7.51 8.45 6.89
CA GLY A 33 -7.51 8.22 8.33
C GLY A 33 -7.23 6.77 8.71
N THR A 34 -8.12 6.14 9.51
CA THR A 34 -7.91 4.78 10.08
C THR A 34 -8.04 3.63 9.06
N VAL A 35 -7.96 3.94 7.77
CA VAL A 35 -8.13 2.98 6.67
C VAL A 35 -6.80 2.31 6.40
N ALA A 36 -6.80 0.98 6.33
CA ALA A 36 -5.65 0.21 5.93
C ALA A 36 -5.51 0.23 4.40
N ILE A 37 -4.35 0.65 3.93
CA ILE A 37 -4.01 0.70 2.52
C ILE A 37 -3.01 -0.43 2.24
N SER A 38 -3.43 -1.43 1.48
CA SER A 38 -2.55 -2.53 1.06
C SER A 38 -1.67 -2.11 -0.11
N ILE A 39 -0.45 -2.66 -0.12
CA ILE A 39 0.49 -2.56 -1.22
C ILE A 39 0.71 -3.96 -1.77
N TRP A 40 0.48 -4.14 -3.06
CA TRP A 40 0.67 -5.41 -3.76
C TRP A 40 1.83 -5.37 -4.73
N ASP A 41 2.41 -6.53 -5.01
CA ASP A 41 3.33 -6.69 -6.14
C ASP A 41 2.60 -7.14 -7.42
N GLU A 42 3.36 -7.43 -8.47
CA GLU A 42 2.82 -7.88 -9.77
C GLU A 42 2.17 -9.27 -9.76
N PHE A 43 2.25 -9.99 -8.65
CA PHE A 43 1.63 -11.30 -8.46
C PHE A 43 0.38 -11.23 -7.59
N ASP A 44 -0.15 -10.03 -7.35
CA ASP A 44 -1.26 -9.73 -6.44
C ASP A 44 -0.95 -10.15 -4.98
N GLU A 45 0.32 -10.31 -4.60
CA GLU A 45 0.69 -10.60 -3.23
C GLU A 45 0.76 -9.32 -2.40
N VAL A 46 0.04 -9.27 -1.28
CA VAL A 46 0.18 -8.18 -0.30
C VAL A 46 1.57 -8.27 0.34
N ILE A 47 2.42 -7.29 0.05
CA ILE A 47 3.79 -7.22 0.56
C ILE A 47 3.91 -6.27 1.76
N ALA A 48 3.05 -5.25 1.83
CA ALA A 48 3.04 -4.26 2.90
C ALA A 48 1.65 -3.65 3.07
N VAL A 49 1.42 -3.03 4.23
CA VAL A 49 0.19 -2.29 4.54
C VAL A 49 0.55 -0.97 5.20
N ALA A 50 -0.06 0.13 4.75
CA ALA A 50 0.01 1.44 5.38
C ALA A 50 -1.21 1.66 6.29
N ILE A 51 -0.99 2.05 7.55
CA ILE A 51 -2.04 2.35 8.52
C ILE A 51 -1.59 3.56 9.34
N ASP A 52 -2.40 4.62 9.40
CA ASP A 52 -2.14 5.82 10.21
C ASP A 52 -0.76 6.45 9.96
N GLY A 53 -0.30 6.47 8.70
CA GLY A 53 1.01 7.01 8.33
C GLY A 53 2.21 6.13 8.68
N GLU A 54 2.01 4.87 9.07
CA GLU A 54 3.07 3.87 9.26
C GLU A 54 2.96 2.73 8.24
N ILE A 55 4.11 2.20 7.81
CA ILE A 55 4.22 1.04 6.90
C ILE A 55 4.61 -0.21 7.69
N PHE A 56 3.85 -1.27 7.49
CA PHE A 56 4.11 -2.62 7.99
C PHE A 56 4.47 -3.52 6.80
N ASP A 57 5.76 -3.86 6.62
CA ASP A 57 6.25 -4.71 5.54
C ASP A 57 6.37 -6.17 6.00
N LYS A 58 5.60 -7.06 5.38
CA LYS A 58 5.53 -8.50 5.72
C LYS A 58 6.87 -9.23 5.47
N ARG A 59 7.75 -8.68 4.65
CA ARG A 59 9.03 -9.32 4.28
C ARG A 59 10.18 -8.91 5.18
N LYS A 60 9.96 -7.99 6.12
CA LYS A 60 10.96 -7.51 7.08
C LYS A 60 10.85 -8.17 8.47
N ASP A 61 9.96 -9.15 8.63
CA ASP A 61 9.87 -10.02 9.81
C ASP A 61 10.98 -11.09 9.84
#